data_AF-A0A0E2LSP3-F1
#
_entry.id   AF-A0A0E2LSP3-F1
#
_cell.length_a   1.000
_cell.length_b   1.000
_cell.length_c   1.000
_cell.angle_alpha   90.00
_cell.angle_beta   90.00
_cell.angle_gamma   90.00
#
_symmetry.space_group_name_H-M   'P 1'
#
loop_
_entity.id
_entity.type
_entity.pdbx_description
1 polymer ?
#
loop_
_entity_poly.entity_id
_entity_poly.type
_entity_poly.pdbx_seq_one_letter_code
_entity_poly.pdbx_strand_id
1 'polypeptide(L)'
;MIMNLDALVSWSRAQFALTAMYHWLFVPLTLGLGVIMAIVETIYYRNGKPEWKRYAQFWQKLFGINFAIGVATGIILEFEFGTNWSNYSLFVGDIFGAPLAIEGILAFFMEATFIAVMFFGWNKVSKGFHLSATWLTIIGASLSAVWILIANAWMQEPVGMTFNPDTMRNEMTDFWALVFSSTAINKFWHTISSCWTLGSVFALGVCGIYLLRKDDKHKDFALKNIKIIAPFGLAASLITAFTGDTSAYNVAQKQPMKLAAMEGLYDSGQTDKDGLTADGKGLPLSLFGILNPAKETPQDDKEAFLFNVSVPRVLSVLGTRNPSGYVPGINNILEGGYVKADGTTAIPVDSMMQRGRRAIMALNDYSKAKQAGDMEAALQHKSVIDENFPYFGYSYIQHKNDIVPPVGLTYYSFRIMVGLGMLFILLFLMAWLLSFKPEKFSKMRWFHMIAIVCMPLAWVASQSGWIVAEVGRQPWTIQDLLPVQAAVSKLEAGSVIITFFIFLVLFSALLVAELNIMRKAIKKGPETE
;
A
#
# COMPACT_ATOMS: atom_id res chain seq x y z
N MET A 1 -19.95 -16.76 24.30
CA MET A 1 -19.61 -17.20 22.94
C MET A 1 -19.21 -16.03 22.02
N ILE A 2 -19.87 -14.86 22.11
CA ILE A 2 -19.54 -13.63 21.35
C ILE A 2 -18.16 -13.03 21.70
N MET A 3 -17.81 -12.98 22.99
CA MET A 3 -16.52 -12.45 23.50
C MET A 3 -15.25 -13.09 22.92
N ASN A 4 -15.34 -14.30 22.34
CA ASN A 4 -14.18 -14.99 21.75
C ASN A 4 -13.94 -14.55 20.30
N LEU A 5 -14.99 -14.23 19.53
CA LEU A 5 -14.85 -13.87 18.11
C LEU A 5 -14.28 -12.46 17.93
N ASP A 6 -14.78 -11.47 18.69
CA ASP A 6 -14.28 -10.09 18.60
C ASP A 6 -12.80 -10.00 19.00
N ALA A 7 -12.43 -10.73 20.06
CA ALA A 7 -11.05 -10.86 20.50
C ALA A 7 -10.19 -11.54 19.42
N LEU A 8 -10.63 -12.68 18.89
CA LEU A 8 -9.94 -13.39 17.82
C LEU A 8 -9.71 -12.51 16.60
N VAL A 9 -10.76 -11.83 16.11
CA VAL A 9 -10.67 -10.93 14.95
C VAL A 9 -9.68 -9.79 15.22
N SER A 10 -9.78 -9.16 16.38
CA SER A 10 -8.90 -8.04 16.75
C SER A 10 -7.43 -8.46 16.81
N TRP A 11 -7.13 -9.61 17.43
CA TRP A 11 -5.77 -10.12 17.53
C TRP A 11 -5.23 -10.65 16.20
N SER A 12 -6.05 -11.30 15.36
CA SER A 12 -5.65 -11.70 14.01
C SER A 12 -5.31 -10.49 13.14
N ARG A 13 -6.10 -9.42 13.22
CA ARG A 13 -5.79 -8.13 12.56
C ARG A 13 -4.52 -7.49 13.11
N ALA A 14 -4.34 -7.48 14.43
CA ALA A 14 -3.16 -6.89 15.07
C ALA A 14 -1.89 -7.65 14.67
N GLN A 15 -1.94 -8.98 14.62
CA GLN A 15 -0.81 -9.81 14.19
C GLN A 15 -0.48 -9.58 12.72
N PHE A 16 -1.47 -9.61 11.82
CA PHE A 16 -1.24 -9.34 10.41
C PHE A 16 -0.70 -7.93 10.17
N ALA A 17 -1.24 -6.92 10.88
CA ALA A 17 -0.75 -5.55 10.81
C ALA A 17 0.71 -5.44 11.29
N LEU A 18 1.05 -6.09 12.42
CA LEU A 18 2.42 -6.13 12.93
C LEU A 18 3.37 -6.72 11.87
N THR A 19 3.08 -7.91 11.37
CA THR A 19 3.91 -8.62 10.40
C THR A 19 4.08 -7.80 9.11
N ALA A 20 2.98 -7.30 8.56
CA ALA A 20 2.99 -6.48 7.34
C ALA A 20 3.76 -5.16 7.53
N MET A 21 3.57 -4.46 8.66
CA MET A 21 4.30 -3.21 8.95
C MET A 21 5.80 -3.44 9.09
N TYR A 22 6.22 -4.51 9.79
CA TYR A 22 7.64 -4.86 9.90
C TYR A 22 8.24 -5.25 8.56
N HIS A 23 7.58 -6.11 7.79
CA HIS A 23 8.03 -6.47 6.45
C HIS A 23 8.21 -5.23 5.56
N TRP A 24 7.25 -4.30 5.62
CA TRP A 24 7.28 -3.05 4.87
C TRP A 24 8.35 -2.05 5.32
N LEU A 25 9.06 -2.26 6.43
CA LEU A 25 10.25 -1.46 6.73
C LEU A 25 11.38 -1.76 5.74
N PHE A 26 11.47 -2.99 5.25
CA PHE A 26 12.59 -3.47 4.44
C PHE A 26 12.31 -3.40 2.94
N VAL A 27 11.08 -3.71 2.51
CA VAL A 27 10.69 -3.73 1.08
C VAL A 27 11.00 -2.42 0.33
N PRO A 28 10.54 -1.23 0.77
CA PRO A 28 10.74 -0.01 0.00
C PRO A 28 12.22 0.39 -0.09
N LEU A 29 13.02 0.07 0.94
CA LEU A 29 14.45 0.31 0.91
C LEU A 29 15.15 -0.61 -0.10
N THR A 30 14.77 -1.90 -0.18
CA THR A 30 15.27 -2.84 -1.21
C THR A 30 15.01 -2.30 -2.62
N LEU A 31 13.76 -1.94 -2.93
CA LEU A 31 13.37 -1.50 -4.26
C LEU A 31 14.02 -0.16 -4.64
N GLY A 32 14.07 0.81 -3.72
CA GLY A 32 14.66 2.12 -4.00
C GLY A 32 16.18 2.10 -4.06
N LEU A 33 16.84 1.47 -3.07
CA LEU A 33 18.30 1.38 -3.04
C LEU A 33 18.84 0.50 -4.18
N GLY A 34 18.05 -0.49 -4.60
CA GLY A 34 18.34 -1.34 -5.74
C GLY A 34 18.60 -0.55 -7.02
N VAL A 35 17.73 0.39 -7.36
CA VAL A 35 17.91 1.24 -8.54
C VAL A 35 19.16 2.12 -8.39
N ILE A 36 19.41 2.67 -7.20
CA ILE A 36 20.59 3.51 -6.92
C ILE A 36 21.88 2.70 -7.14
N MET A 37 21.99 1.50 -6.57
CA MET A 37 23.19 0.67 -6.74
C MET A 37 23.37 0.24 -8.21
N ALA A 38 22.29 -0.06 -8.93
CA ALA A 38 22.33 -0.45 -10.34
C ALA A 38 22.80 0.71 -11.24
N ILE A 39 22.35 1.94 -10.98
CA ILE A 39 22.82 3.15 -11.69
C ILE A 39 24.31 3.38 -11.42
N VAL A 40 24.74 3.29 -10.16
CA VAL A 40 26.14 3.48 -9.76
C VAL A 40 27.05 2.44 -10.44
N GLU A 41 26.62 1.18 -10.49
CA GLU A 41 27.35 0.13 -11.19
C GLU A 41 27.36 0.32 -12.71
N THR A 42 26.25 0.81 -13.30
CA THR A 42 26.19 1.16 -14.72
C THR A 42 27.23 2.24 -15.06
N ILE A 43 27.43 3.22 -14.19
CA ILE A 43 28.46 4.26 -14.37
C ILE A 43 29.86 3.63 -14.34
N TYR A 44 30.12 2.72 -13.39
CA TYR A 44 31.37 1.95 -13.36
C TYR A 44 31.59 1.15 -14.65
N TYR A 45 30.56 0.45 -15.13
CA TYR A 45 30.65 -0.34 -16.36
C TYR A 45 31.05 0.53 -17.57
N ARG A 46 30.49 1.75 -17.66
CA ARG A 46 30.75 2.67 -18.78
C ARG A 46 32.12 3.34 -18.72
N ASN A 47 32.58 3.76 -17.54
CA ASN A 47 33.81 4.57 -17.42
C ASN A 47 35.03 3.80 -16.88
N GLY A 48 34.83 2.58 -16.34
CA GLY A 48 35.88 1.71 -15.82
C GLY A 48 36.59 2.22 -14.57
N LYS A 49 36.16 3.33 -13.97
CA LYS A 49 36.88 4.00 -12.89
C LYS A 49 36.71 3.25 -11.55
N PRO A 50 37.80 2.86 -10.85
CA PRO A 50 37.72 2.03 -9.65
C PRO A 50 36.89 2.60 -8.50
N GLU A 51 36.78 3.92 -8.37
CA GLU A 51 35.94 4.52 -7.34
C GLU A 51 34.45 4.15 -7.48
N TRP A 52 33.92 4.10 -8.70
CA TRP A 52 32.50 3.76 -8.93
C TRP A 52 32.21 2.29 -8.61
N LYS A 53 33.20 1.40 -8.78
CA LYS A 53 33.11 0.01 -8.31
C LYS A 53 32.91 -0.03 -6.78
N ARG A 54 33.75 0.70 -6.04
CA ARG A 54 33.67 0.76 -4.57
C ARG A 54 32.37 1.40 -4.09
N TYR A 55 31.83 2.35 -4.86
CA TYR A 55 30.56 2.99 -4.55
C TYR A 55 29.39 2.02 -4.77
N ALA A 56 29.40 1.26 -5.85
CA ALA A 56 28.41 0.20 -6.11
C ALA A 56 28.45 -0.86 -5.02
N GLN A 57 29.64 -1.36 -4.66
CA GLN A 57 29.82 -2.35 -3.60
C GLN A 57 29.33 -1.86 -2.23
N PHE A 58 29.53 -0.57 -1.92
CA PHE A 58 28.99 0.01 -0.69
C PHE A 58 27.46 -0.02 -0.66
N TRP A 59 26.79 0.40 -1.74
CA TRP A 59 25.33 0.36 -1.80
C TRP A 59 24.78 -1.06 -1.84
N GLN A 60 25.43 -1.99 -2.56
CA GLN A 60 25.12 -3.42 -2.54
C GLN A 60 25.21 -4.00 -1.14
N LYS A 61 26.21 -3.60 -0.34
CA LYS A 61 26.33 -4.03 1.05
C LYS A 61 25.14 -3.58 1.90
N LEU A 62 24.73 -2.32 1.81
CA LEU A 62 23.57 -1.83 2.56
C LEU A 62 22.28 -2.52 2.09
N PHE A 63 22.14 -2.71 0.77
CA PHE A 63 21.05 -3.47 0.17
C PHE A 63 20.99 -4.89 0.75
N GLY A 64 22.10 -5.62 0.80
CA GLY A 64 22.14 -7.00 1.31
C GLY A 64 21.76 -7.14 2.77
N ILE A 65 22.15 -6.17 3.61
CA ILE A 65 21.76 -6.14 5.04
C ILE A 65 20.24 -6.03 5.17
N ASN A 66 19.65 -5.07 4.46
CA ASN A 66 18.20 -4.83 4.48
C ASN A 66 17.41 -6.00 3.86
N PHE A 67 17.90 -6.50 2.72
CA PHE A 67 17.28 -7.56 1.94
C PHE A 67 17.10 -8.86 2.74
N ALA A 68 18.12 -9.28 3.50
CA ALA A 68 18.08 -10.53 4.27
C ALA A 68 16.90 -10.55 5.27
N ILE A 69 16.61 -9.43 5.92
CA ILE A 69 15.49 -9.32 6.87
C ILE A 69 14.15 -9.21 6.14
N GLY A 70 14.14 -8.54 4.98
CA GLY A 70 12.98 -8.50 4.08
C GLY A 70 12.51 -9.90 3.68
N VAL A 71 13.42 -10.79 3.27
CA VAL A 71 13.09 -12.18 2.93
C VAL A 71 12.53 -12.92 4.15
N ALA A 72 13.17 -12.84 5.31
CA ALA A 72 12.74 -13.54 6.52
C ALA A 72 11.32 -13.13 6.97
N THR A 73 11.01 -11.83 6.90
CA THR A 73 9.68 -11.30 7.27
C THR A 73 8.62 -11.61 6.21
N GLY A 74 8.98 -11.64 4.93
CA GLY A 74 8.06 -11.96 3.83
C GLY A 74 7.54 -13.40 3.89
N ILE A 75 8.42 -14.36 4.19
CA ILE A 75 8.04 -15.77 4.36
C ILE A 75 6.95 -15.93 5.44
N ILE A 76 7.09 -15.23 6.57
CA ILE A 76 6.11 -15.31 7.65
C ILE A 76 4.77 -14.72 7.21
N LEU A 77 4.80 -13.57 6.52
CA LEU A 77 3.59 -12.92 6.00
C LEU A 77 2.81 -13.81 5.02
N GLU A 78 3.52 -14.54 4.15
CA GLU A 78 2.90 -15.49 3.21
C GLU A 78 2.11 -16.59 3.94
N PHE A 79 2.69 -17.18 4.98
CA PHE A 79 2.02 -18.22 5.78
C PHE A 79 0.85 -17.69 6.63
N GLU A 80 0.80 -16.39 6.94
CA GLU A 80 -0.30 -15.81 7.70
C GLU A 80 -1.64 -15.85 6.95
N PHE A 81 -1.63 -15.80 5.62
CA PHE A 81 -2.86 -15.98 4.81
C PHE A 81 -3.51 -17.35 5.06
N GLY A 82 -2.72 -18.41 5.21
CA GLY A 82 -3.22 -19.76 5.46
C GLY A 82 -3.58 -20.02 6.92
N THR A 83 -2.79 -19.49 7.86
CA THR A 83 -2.94 -19.81 9.30
C THR A 83 -4.06 -19.00 9.95
N ASN A 84 -4.05 -17.67 9.82
CA ASN A 84 -5.00 -16.78 10.50
C ASN A 84 -6.23 -16.41 9.64
N TRP A 85 -6.18 -16.66 8.33
CA TRP A 85 -7.19 -16.24 7.37
C TRP A 85 -7.67 -17.39 6.47
N SER A 86 -7.99 -18.55 7.06
CA SER A 86 -8.35 -19.76 6.30
C SER A 86 -9.63 -19.61 5.48
N ASN A 87 -10.65 -18.91 6.00
CA ASN A 87 -11.90 -18.68 5.26
C ASN A 87 -11.67 -17.76 4.07
N TYR A 88 -10.82 -16.73 4.23
CA TYR A 88 -10.36 -15.92 3.10
C TYR A 88 -9.67 -16.78 2.05
N SER A 89 -8.68 -17.59 2.46
CA SER A 89 -7.93 -18.45 1.54
C SER A 89 -8.82 -19.45 0.79
N LEU A 90 -9.87 -19.99 1.44
CA LEU A 90 -10.87 -20.84 0.79
C LEU A 90 -11.72 -20.04 -0.22
N PHE A 91 -12.21 -18.86 0.19
CA PHE A 91 -13.16 -18.07 -0.59
C PHE A 91 -12.58 -17.51 -1.89
N VAL A 92 -11.26 -17.29 -1.93
CA VAL A 92 -10.58 -16.65 -3.08
C VAL A 92 -9.30 -17.34 -3.55
N GLY A 93 -9.04 -18.57 -3.11
CA GLY A 93 -7.81 -19.29 -3.43
C GLY A 93 -7.51 -19.38 -4.94
N ASP A 94 -8.54 -19.57 -5.77
CA ASP A 94 -8.42 -19.66 -7.23
C ASP A 94 -7.95 -18.34 -7.88
N ILE A 95 -8.21 -17.20 -7.21
CA ILE A 95 -7.90 -15.87 -7.73
C ILE A 95 -6.60 -15.35 -7.12
N PHE A 96 -6.50 -15.42 -5.79
CA PHE A 96 -5.36 -14.89 -5.03
C PHE A 96 -4.13 -15.80 -5.15
N GLY A 97 -4.32 -17.11 -5.25
CA GLY A 97 -3.21 -18.07 -5.32
C GLY A 97 -2.40 -18.00 -6.62
N ALA A 98 -3.02 -17.61 -7.74
CA ALA A 98 -2.34 -17.54 -9.03
C ALA A 98 -1.24 -16.46 -9.08
N PRO A 99 -1.47 -15.19 -8.72
CA PRO A 99 -0.41 -14.19 -8.62
C PRO A 99 0.71 -14.60 -7.65
N LEU A 100 0.38 -15.15 -6.47
CA LEU A 100 1.38 -15.59 -5.48
C LEU A 100 2.26 -16.73 -6.03
N ALA A 101 1.69 -17.69 -6.75
CA ALA A 101 2.46 -18.75 -7.38
C ALA A 101 3.41 -18.22 -8.48
N ILE A 102 2.95 -17.27 -9.29
CA ILE A 102 3.77 -16.64 -10.33
C ILE A 102 4.90 -15.82 -9.71
N GLU A 103 4.63 -15.10 -8.62
CA GLU A 103 5.64 -14.39 -7.82
C GLU A 103 6.78 -15.34 -7.41
N GLY A 104 6.44 -16.50 -6.82
CA GLY A 104 7.44 -17.48 -6.39
C GLY A 104 8.26 -18.08 -7.53
N ILE A 105 7.62 -18.44 -8.66
CA ILE A 105 8.31 -19.12 -9.77
C ILE A 105 9.16 -18.15 -10.59
N LEU A 106 8.67 -16.95 -10.87
CA LEU A 106 9.33 -16.00 -11.76
C LEU A 106 10.23 -15.03 -11.00
N ALA A 107 9.67 -14.34 -10.01
CA ALA A 107 10.31 -13.19 -9.40
C ALA A 107 11.33 -13.61 -8.33
N PHE A 108 10.92 -14.48 -7.39
CA PHE A 108 11.82 -14.98 -6.35
C PHE A 108 12.98 -15.80 -6.93
N PHE A 109 12.72 -16.64 -7.94
CA PHE A 109 13.79 -17.41 -8.57
C PHE A 109 14.83 -16.51 -9.27
N MET A 110 14.37 -15.49 -10.00
CA MET A 110 15.25 -14.50 -10.63
C MET A 110 16.07 -13.75 -9.58
N GLU A 111 15.42 -13.24 -8.55
CA GLU A 111 16.05 -12.51 -7.45
C GLU A 111 17.10 -13.37 -6.71
N ALA A 112 16.72 -14.57 -6.25
CA ALA A 112 17.61 -15.47 -5.50
C ALA A 112 18.81 -15.95 -6.33
N THR A 113 18.65 -16.09 -7.64
CA THR A 113 19.74 -16.51 -8.54
C THR A 113 20.74 -15.37 -8.78
N PHE A 114 20.25 -14.19 -9.16
CA PHE A 114 21.12 -13.09 -9.57
C PHE A 114 21.72 -12.32 -8.39
N ILE A 115 21.08 -12.35 -7.21
CA ILE A 115 21.67 -11.74 -6.01
C ILE A 115 22.99 -12.41 -5.60
N ALA A 116 23.10 -13.73 -5.78
CA ALA A 116 24.34 -14.46 -5.51
C ALA A 116 25.46 -14.02 -6.46
N VAL A 117 25.15 -13.84 -7.75
CA VAL A 117 26.10 -13.31 -8.74
C VAL A 117 26.50 -11.88 -8.40
N MET A 118 25.56 -11.02 -7.98
CA MET A 118 25.83 -9.64 -7.61
C MET A 118 26.79 -9.51 -6.42
N PHE A 119 26.69 -10.39 -5.41
CA PHE A 119 27.60 -10.35 -4.25
C PHE A 119 28.92 -11.07 -4.49
N PHE A 120 28.88 -12.26 -5.08
CA PHE A 120 30.04 -13.15 -5.17
C PHE A 120 30.70 -13.19 -6.55
N GLY A 121 30.10 -12.57 -7.56
CA GLY A 121 30.56 -12.56 -8.95
C GLY A 121 31.65 -11.52 -9.23
N TRP A 122 31.89 -10.56 -8.33
CA TRP A 122 33.00 -9.62 -8.48
C TRP A 122 34.32 -10.34 -8.76
N ASN A 123 34.97 -10.00 -9.88
CA ASN A 123 36.20 -10.63 -10.37
C ASN A 123 36.09 -12.13 -10.77
N LYS A 124 34.88 -12.72 -10.77
CA LYS A 124 34.63 -14.10 -11.23
C LYS A 124 33.84 -14.19 -12.54
N VAL A 125 33.06 -13.16 -12.85
CA VAL A 125 32.28 -13.04 -14.09
C VAL A 125 32.67 -11.79 -14.87
N SER A 126 32.27 -11.71 -16.14
CA SER A 126 32.51 -10.52 -16.96
C SER A 126 31.78 -9.30 -16.37
N LYS A 127 32.33 -8.10 -16.59
CA LYS A 127 31.71 -6.84 -16.11
C LYS A 127 30.27 -6.67 -16.59
N GLY A 128 29.98 -7.10 -17.83
CA GLY A 128 28.65 -7.04 -18.41
C GLY A 128 27.68 -8.01 -17.74
N PHE A 129 28.11 -9.25 -17.49
CA PHE A 129 27.28 -10.23 -16.80
C PHE A 129 27.00 -9.82 -15.34
N HIS A 130 27.99 -9.25 -14.66
CA HIS A 130 27.79 -8.71 -13.31
C HIS A 130 26.74 -7.59 -13.30
N LEU A 131 26.84 -6.63 -14.22
CA LEU A 131 25.87 -5.55 -14.33
C LEU A 131 24.46 -6.08 -14.66
N SER A 132 24.37 -7.05 -15.57
CA SER A 132 23.09 -7.72 -15.88
C SER A 132 22.50 -8.39 -14.64
N ALA A 133 23.32 -9.07 -13.82
CA ALA A 133 22.86 -9.67 -12.58
C ALA A 133 22.33 -8.62 -11.58
N THR A 134 23.01 -7.48 -11.45
CA THR A 134 22.53 -6.38 -10.61
C THR A 134 21.17 -5.87 -11.08
N TRP A 135 20.98 -5.62 -12.38
CA TRP A 135 19.68 -5.18 -12.91
C TRP A 135 18.60 -6.25 -12.80
N LEU A 136 18.91 -7.52 -13.09
CA LEU A 136 17.96 -8.62 -12.98
C LEU A 136 17.54 -8.89 -11.53
N THR A 137 18.41 -8.65 -10.55
CA THR A 137 18.04 -8.70 -9.12
C THR A 137 16.94 -7.67 -8.81
N ILE A 138 17.06 -6.45 -9.34
CA ILE A 138 16.11 -5.37 -9.07
C ILE A 138 14.83 -5.49 -9.87
N ILE A 139 14.93 -5.97 -11.12
CA ILE A 139 13.77 -6.30 -11.94
C ILE A 139 13.00 -7.46 -11.29
N GLY A 140 13.69 -8.50 -10.80
CA GLY A 140 13.09 -9.59 -10.03
C GLY A 140 12.31 -9.07 -8.83
N ALA A 141 12.95 -8.27 -7.95
CA ALA A 141 12.28 -7.67 -6.80
C ALA A 141 11.06 -6.79 -7.18
N SER A 142 11.17 -6.06 -8.30
CA SER A 142 10.07 -5.24 -8.80
C SER A 142 8.92 -6.08 -9.38
N LEU A 143 9.22 -7.22 -10.00
CA LEU A 143 8.22 -8.19 -10.47
C LEU A 143 7.52 -8.86 -9.30
N SER A 144 8.19 -9.12 -8.17
CA SER A 144 7.53 -9.61 -6.96
C SER A 144 6.46 -8.61 -6.51
N ALA A 145 6.83 -7.32 -6.47
CA ALA A 145 5.89 -6.25 -6.17
C ALA A 145 4.71 -6.15 -7.15
N VAL A 146 4.88 -6.47 -8.44
CA VAL A 146 3.76 -6.51 -9.41
C VAL A 146 2.69 -7.48 -8.95
N TRP A 147 3.07 -8.73 -8.69
CA TRP A 147 2.12 -9.81 -8.43
C TRP A 147 1.42 -9.66 -7.09
N ILE A 148 2.14 -9.28 -6.05
CA ILE A 148 1.53 -9.06 -4.73
C ILE A 148 0.61 -7.82 -4.74
N LEU A 149 0.94 -6.77 -5.51
CA LEU A 149 0.08 -5.58 -5.62
C LEU A 149 -1.15 -5.83 -6.49
N ILE A 150 -1.05 -6.70 -7.50
CA ILE A 150 -2.22 -7.17 -8.24
C ILE A 150 -3.18 -7.92 -7.29
N ALA A 151 -2.64 -8.81 -6.45
CA ALA A 151 -3.43 -9.54 -5.48
C ALA A 151 -4.12 -8.60 -4.47
N ASN A 152 -3.38 -7.62 -3.93
CA ASN A 152 -3.94 -6.58 -3.05
C ASN A 152 -4.94 -5.65 -3.77
N ALA A 153 -4.70 -5.32 -5.03
CA ALA A 153 -5.61 -4.50 -5.83
C ALA A 153 -6.93 -5.20 -6.07
N TRP A 154 -6.90 -6.52 -6.33
CA TRP A 154 -8.12 -7.31 -6.46
C TRP A 154 -8.95 -7.34 -5.18
N MET A 155 -8.32 -7.36 -4.00
CA MET A 155 -9.04 -7.23 -2.72
C MET A 155 -9.78 -5.89 -2.58
N GLN A 156 -9.39 -4.88 -3.36
CA GLN A 156 -9.92 -3.51 -3.33
C GLN A 156 -10.94 -3.30 -4.45
N GLU A 157 -10.72 -3.90 -5.62
CA GLU A 157 -11.63 -3.88 -6.78
C GLU A 157 -11.79 -5.32 -7.29
N PRO A 158 -12.73 -6.10 -6.73
CA PRO A 158 -12.94 -7.49 -7.12
C PRO A 158 -13.55 -7.56 -8.54
N VAL A 159 -12.76 -7.99 -9.51
CA VAL A 159 -13.14 -8.12 -10.93
C VAL A 159 -12.65 -9.44 -11.52
N GLY A 160 -13.18 -9.82 -12.68
CA GLY A 160 -12.73 -11.01 -13.42
C GLY A 160 -13.02 -12.33 -12.70
N MET A 161 -14.13 -12.41 -11.97
CA MET A 161 -14.51 -13.56 -11.16
C MET A 161 -16.01 -13.86 -11.23
N THR A 162 -16.37 -15.09 -10.87
CA THR A 162 -17.75 -15.50 -10.62
C THR A 162 -17.83 -16.33 -9.36
N PHE A 163 -18.93 -16.21 -8.61
CA PHE A 163 -19.15 -17.05 -7.45
C PHE A 163 -19.72 -18.39 -7.86
N ASN A 164 -19.10 -19.47 -7.38
CA ASN A 164 -19.58 -20.81 -7.59
C ASN A 164 -20.21 -21.35 -6.29
N PRO A 165 -21.56 -21.49 -6.22
CA PRO A 165 -22.24 -21.98 -5.03
C PRO A 165 -21.99 -23.46 -4.73
N ASP A 166 -21.42 -24.22 -5.67
CA ASP A 166 -21.05 -25.63 -5.45
C ASP A 166 -19.75 -25.77 -4.67
N THR A 167 -18.79 -24.93 -4.98
CA THR A 167 -17.46 -24.92 -4.38
C THR A 167 -17.33 -23.88 -3.26
N MET A 168 -18.35 -23.01 -3.11
CA MET A 168 -18.41 -21.93 -2.12
C MET A 168 -17.24 -20.95 -2.21
N ARG A 169 -16.72 -20.74 -3.43
CA ARG A 169 -15.58 -19.86 -3.71
C ARG A 169 -15.84 -18.99 -4.94
N ASN A 170 -15.05 -17.92 -5.05
CA ASN A 170 -14.98 -17.12 -6.27
C ASN A 170 -13.93 -17.74 -7.19
N GLU A 171 -14.35 -18.07 -8.40
CA GLU A 171 -13.52 -18.70 -9.43
C GLU A 171 -13.14 -17.62 -10.47
N MET A 172 -11.87 -17.63 -10.90
CA MET A 172 -11.36 -16.67 -11.86
C MET A 172 -11.95 -16.92 -13.24
N THR A 173 -12.57 -15.90 -13.84
CA THR A 173 -13.15 -15.96 -15.19
C THR A 173 -12.36 -15.15 -16.21
N ASP A 174 -11.67 -14.09 -15.77
CA ASP A 174 -10.83 -13.24 -16.63
C ASP A 174 -9.57 -12.79 -15.88
N PHE A 175 -8.46 -13.46 -16.18
CA PHE A 175 -7.14 -13.13 -15.62
C PHE A 175 -6.68 -11.72 -16.00
N TRP A 176 -6.95 -11.28 -17.23
CA TRP A 176 -6.47 -9.99 -17.74
C TRP A 176 -7.25 -8.81 -17.16
N ALA A 177 -8.54 -8.99 -16.89
CA ALA A 177 -9.32 -8.00 -16.15
C ALA A 177 -8.74 -7.72 -14.76
N LEU A 178 -8.22 -8.75 -14.09
CA LEU A 178 -7.55 -8.62 -12.79
C LEU A 178 -6.20 -7.89 -12.92
N VAL A 179 -5.34 -8.33 -13.84
CA VAL A 179 -3.99 -7.76 -14.04
C VAL A 179 -4.02 -6.30 -14.48
N PHE A 180 -4.92 -5.96 -15.40
CA PHE A 180 -5.04 -4.62 -15.98
C PHE A 180 -6.17 -3.79 -15.35
N SER A 181 -6.65 -4.18 -14.17
CA SER A 181 -7.61 -3.38 -13.42
C SER A 181 -7.03 -1.99 -13.11
N SER A 182 -7.91 -0.99 -13.09
CA SER A 182 -7.52 0.40 -12.81
C SER A 182 -6.84 0.55 -11.46
N THR A 183 -7.29 -0.21 -10.45
CA THR A 183 -6.70 -0.24 -9.12
C THR A 183 -5.31 -0.88 -9.11
N ALA A 184 -5.09 -1.97 -9.86
CA ALA A 184 -3.79 -2.65 -9.94
C ALA A 184 -2.72 -1.74 -10.56
N ILE A 185 -3.04 -1.10 -11.68
CA ILE A 185 -2.11 -0.19 -12.36
C ILE A 185 -1.71 0.97 -11.45
N ASN A 186 -2.69 1.63 -10.81
CA ASN A 186 -2.43 2.75 -9.90
C ASN A 186 -1.61 2.31 -8.68
N LYS A 187 -1.97 1.19 -8.03
CA LYS A 187 -1.24 0.67 -6.87
C LYS A 187 0.20 0.31 -7.22
N PHE A 188 0.44 -0.35 -8.35
CA PHE A 188 1.79 -0.68 -8.80
C PHE A 188 2.65 0.59 -8.92
N TRP A 189 2.21 1.55 -9.73
CA TRP A 189 3.01 2.74 -9.99
C TRP A 189 3.21 3.63 -8.77
N HIS A 190 2.16 3.80 -7.96
CA HIS A 190 2.26 4.60 -6.74
C HIS A 190 3.20 3.93 -5.71
N THR A 191 3.06 2.62 -5.51
CA THR A 191 3.90 1.89 -4.56
C THR A 191 5.35 1.87 -5.00
N ILE A 192 5.64 1.47 -6.23
CA ILE A 192 7.01 1.39 -6.76
C ILE A 192 7.72 2.75 -6.73
N SER A 193 7.05 3.81 -7.21
CA SER A 193 7.64 5.15 -7.18
C SER A 193 7.85 5.66 -5.75
N SER A 194 6.96 5.31 -4.80
CA SER A 194 7.14 5.65 -3.39
C SER A 194 8.35 4.93 -2.78
N CYS A 195 8.61 3.68 -3.18
CA CYS A 195 9.81 2.94 -2.78
C CYS A 195 11.09 3.60 -3.32
N TRP A 196 11.08 4.04 -4.58
CA TRP A 196 12.19 4.80 -5.17
C TRP A 196 12.44 6.12 -4.43
N THR A 197 11.37 6.82 -4.06
CA THR A 197 11.45 8.03 -3.23
C THR A 197 12.09 7.73 -1.88
N LEU A 198 11.61 6.71 -1.16
CA LEU A 198 12.14 6.30 0.14
C LEU A 198 13.62 5.91 0.07
N GLY A 199 14.00 5.05 -0.87
CA GLY A 199 15.40 4.65 -1.05
C GLY A 199 16.31 5.84 -1.39
N SER A 200 15.80 6.81 -2.15
CA SER A 200 16.53 8.05 -2.45
C SER A 200 16.68 8.94 -1.21
N VAL A 201 15.65 9.03 -0.36
CA VAL A 201 15.72 9.83 0.89
C VAL A 201 16.75 9.20 1.83
N PHE A 202 16.71 7.87 1.95
CA PHE A 202 17.70 7.11 2.72
C PHE A 202 19.13 7.35 2.20
N ALA A 203 19.37 7.19 0.90
CA ALA A 203 20.69 7.36 0.31
C ALA A 203 21.19 8.81 0.45
N LEU A 204 20.32 9.81 0.27
CA LEU A 204 20.63 11.22 0.49
C LEU A 204 20.98 11.48 1.97
N GLY A 205 20.25 10.89 2.90
CA GLY A 205 20.53 10.95 4.34
C GLY A 205 21.89 10.35 4.69
N VAL A 206 22.24 9.19 4.12
CA VAL A 206 23.58 8.58 4.28
C VAL A 206 24.68 9.52 3.75
N CYS A 207 24.49 10.14 2.59
CA CYS A 207 25.44 11.14 2.10
C CYS A 207 25.50 12.37 3.03
N GLY A 208 24.37 12.80 3.59
CA GLY A 208 24.29 13.88 4.59
C GLY A 208 25.10 13.56 5.85
N ILE A 209 25.04 12.31 6.35
CA ILE A 209 25.87 11.86 7.48
C ILE A 209 27.35 12.07 7.20
N TYR A 210 27.82 11.71 6.00
CA TYR A 210 29.23 11.89 5.64
C TYR A 210 29.62 13.36 5.50
N LEU A 211 28.75 14.22 4.96
CA LEU A 211 29.02 15.65 4.81
C LEU A 211 28.97 16.42 6.14
N LEU A 212 28.35 15.87 7.18
CA LEU A 212 28.38 16.43 8.53
C LEU A 212 29.60 16.01 9.36
N ARG A 213 30.27 14.91 8.99
CA ARG A 213 31.47 14.45 9.70
C ARG A 213 32.58 15.48 9.57
N LYS A 214 33.41 15.57 10.61
CA LYS A 214 34.58 16.46 10.63
C LYS A 214 35.73 15.88 9.81
N ASP A 215 35.81 14.55 9.70
CA ASP A 215 36.73 13.87 8.79
C ASP A 215 36.17 13.95 7.36
N ASP A 216 36.88 14.61 6.45
CA ASP A 216 36.50 14.71 5.02
C ASP A 216 36.62 13.35 4.28
N LYS A 217 36.77 12.24 5.00
CA LYS A 217 37.11 10.90 4.50
C LYS A 217 36.15 10.38 3.40
N HIS A 218 34.86 10.66 3.52
CA HIS A 218 33.82 10.18 2.59
C HIS A 218 33.10 11.30 1.86
N LYS A 219 33.68 12.51 1.84
CA LYS A 219 33.09 13.69 1.21
C LYS A 219 32.99 13.57 -0.31
N ASP A 220 34.02 13.06 -0.96
CA ASP A 220 34.01 12.84 -2.42
C ASP A 220 32.91 11.83 -2.83
N PHE A 221 32.80 10.72 -2.08
CA PHE A 221 31.72 9.76 -2.24
C PHE A 221 30.35 10.44 -2.17
N ALA A 222 30.11 11.21 -1.10
CA ALA A 222 28.82 11.86 -0.87
C ALA A 222 28.49 12.86 -1.98
N LEU A 223 29.41 13.74 -2.34
CA LEU A 223 29.17 14.75 -3.38
C LEU A 223 28.95 14.14 -4.77
N LYS A 224 29.65 13.06 -5.12
CA LYS A 224 29.46 12.36 -6.40
C LYS A 224 28.14 11.61 -6.44
N ASN A 225 27.77 10.91 -5.36
CA ASN A 225 26.54 10.13 -5.31
C ASN A 225 25.29 11.03 -5.25
N ILE A 226 25.34 12.19 -4.56
CA ILE A 226 24.20 13.12 -4.54
C ILE A 226 23.82 13.60 -5.94
N LYS A 227 24.78 13.74 -6.86
CA LYS A 227 24.49 14.11 -8.27
C LYS A 227 23.67 13.06 -9.02
N ILE A 228 23.60 11.82 -8.52
CA ILE A 228 22.76 10.74 -9.04
C ILE A 228 21.46 10.67 -8.23
N ILE A 229 21.58 10.66 -6.90
CA ILE A 229 20.46 10.45 -5.99
C ILE A 229 19.45 11.60 -6.07
N ALA A 230 19.90 12.85 -6.13
CA ALA A 230 19.01 14.01 -6.12
C ALA A 230 18.07 14.09 -7.35
N PRO A 231 18.57 14.01 -8.60
CA PRO A 231 17.68 14.01 -9.76
C PRO A 231 16.80 12.75 -9.84
N PHE A 232 17.31 11.57 -9.45
CA PHE A 232 16.49 10.35 -9.39
C PHE A 232 15.37 10.46 -8.35
N GLY A 233 15.68 10.92 -7.13
CA GLY A 233 14.70 11.14 -6.08
C GLY A 233 13.67 12.22 -6.43
N LEU A 234 14.09 13.28 -7.14
CA LEU A 234 13.15 14.29 -7.65
C LEU A 234 12.19 13.69 -8.67
N ALA A 235 12.69 12.92 -9.64
CA ALA A 235 11.85 12.24 -10.62
C ALA A 235 10.90 11.24 -9.94
N ALA A 236 11.41 10.41 -9.02
CA ALA A 236 10.62 9.45 -8.27
C ALA A 236 9.50 10.12 -7.48
N SER A 237 9.79 11.18 -6.72
CA SER A 237 8.81 11.88 -5.88
C SER A 237 7.74 12.62 -6.70
N LEU A 238 8.10 13.17 -7.87
CA LEU A 238 7.13 13.74 -8.81
C LEU A 238 6.21 12.66 -9.42
N ILE A 239 6.77 11.50 -9.78
CA ILE A 239 5.97 10.35 -10.24
C ILE A 239 5.05 9.86 -9.12
N THR A 240 5.53 9.80 -7.87
CA THR A 240 4.71 9.43 -6.71
C THR A 240 3.57 10.40 -6.49
N ALA A 241 3.79 11.72 -6.60
CA ALA A 241 2.72 12.70 -6.48
C ALA A 241 1.69 12.58 -7.62
N PHE A 242 2.15 12.41 -8.86
CA PHE A 242 1.27 12.23 -10.01
C PHE A 242 0.42 10.96 -9.90
N THR A 243 1.05 9.83 -9.58
CA THR A 243 0.35 8.55 -9.38
C THR A 243 -0.52 8.55 -8.13
N GLY A 244 -0.22 9.39 -7.14
CA GLY A 244 -1.06 9.61 -5.97
C GLY A 244 -2.36 10.32 -6.33
N ASP A 245 -2.30 11.33 -7.19
CA ASP A 245 -3.50 11.99 -7.73
C ASP A 245 -4.36 11.03 -8.57
N THR A 246 -3.75 10.23 -9.46
CA THR A 246 -4.51 9.23 -10.24
C THR A 246 -5.11 8.15 -9.34
N SER A 247 -4.41 7.74 -8.28
CA SER A 247 -4.92 6.80 -7.29
C SER A 247 -6.08 7.38 -6.47
N ALA A 248 -5.99 8.65 -6.04
CA ALA A 248 -7.07 9.31 -5.30
C ALA A 248 -8.33 9.45 -6.16
N TYR A 249 -8.17 9.83 -7.43
CA TYR A 249 -9.25 9.82 -8.41
C TYR A 249 -9.88 8.43 -8.53
N ASN A 250 -9.06 7.38 -8.67
CA ASN A 250 -9.57 6.01 -8.77
C ASN A 250 -10.35 5.57 -7.51
N VAL A 251 -9.86 5.92 -6.32
CA VAL A 251 -10.57 5.69 -5.05
C VAL A 251 -11.91 6.43 -5.01
N ALA A 252 -11.97 7.67 -5.53
CA ALA A 252 -13.23 8.42 -5.61
C ALA A 252 -14.30 7.66 -6.41
N GLN A 253 -13.90 7.03 -7.51
CA GLN A 253 -14.82 6.33 -8.42
C GLN A 253 -15.19 4.93 -7.91
N LYS A 254 -14.26 4.23 -7.26
CA LYS A 254 -14.39 2.80 -6.92
C LYS A 254 -14.68 2.54 -5.44
N GLN A 255 -14.22 3.41 -4.55
CA GLN A 255 -14.35 3.25 -3.10
C GLN A 255 -14.66 4.60 -2.43
N PRO A 256 -15.86 5.17 -2.68
CA PRO A 256 -16.23 6.48 -2.16
C PRO A 256 -16.18 6.57 -0.63
N MET A 257 -16.48 5.49 0.10
CA MET A 257 -16.42 5.46 1.57
C MET A 257 -15.00 5.71 2.08
N LYS A 258 -13.99 5.15 1.40
CA LYS A 258 -12.59 5.38 1.71
C LYS A 258 -12.21 6.85 1.48
N LEU A 259 -12.62 7.43 0.35
CA LEU A 259 -12.34 8.84 0.08
C LEU A 259 -13.04 9.77 1.10
N ALA A 260 -14.29 9.47 1.45
CA ALA A 260 -15.02 10.25 2.44
C ALA A 260 -14.30 10.22 3.81
N ALA A 261 -13.80 9.06 4.22
CA ALA A 261 -12.96 8.94 5.42
C ALA A 261 -11.59 9.63 5.28
N MET A 262 -10.97 9.56 4.10
CA MET A 262 -9.76 10.32 3.78
C MET A 262 -9.99 11.82 3.85
N GLU A 263 -11.21 12.33 3.70
CA GLU A 263 -11.47 13.78 3.77
C GLU A 263 -12.15 14.21 5.07
N GLY A 264 -12.56 13.27 5.93
CA GLY A 264 -13.43 13.58 7.06
C GLY A 264 -14.76 14.18 6.59
N LEU A 265 -15.22 13.76 5.41
CA LEU A 265 -16.40 14.28 4.72
C LEU A 265 -17.63 13.46 5.12
N TYR A 266 -18.43 14.00 6.03
CA TYR A 266 -19.63 13.31 6.52
C TYR A 266 -20.86 13.60 5.66
N ASP A 267 -21.02 14.84 5.19
CA ASP A 267 -22.15 15.27 4.37
C ASP A 267 -21.66 16.15 3.21
N SER A 268 -22.17 15.88 2.02
CA SER A 268 -21.85 16.57 0.78
C SER A 268 -23.04 17.28 0.13
N GLY A 269 -24.17 17.39 0.84
CA GLY A 269 -25.40 17.95 0.31
C GLY A 269 -26.05 17.07 -0.76
N GLN A 270 -26.73 17.70 -1.73
CA GLN A 270 -27.45 17.01 -2.79
C GLN A 270 -26.66 17.01 -4.10
N THR A 271 -26.84 15.95 -4.88
CA THR A 271 -26.33 15.84 -6.25
C THR A 271 -27.45 16.07 -7.25
N ASP A 272 -27.13 16.61 -8.42
CA ASP A 272 -28.05 16.67 -9.55
C ASP A 272 -27.99 15.39 -10.40
N LYS A 273 -28.74 15.38 -11.50
CA LYS A 273 -28.81 14.22 -12.41
C LYS A 273 -27.52 13.98 -13.20
N ASP A 274 -26.66 14.99 -13.29
CA ASP A 274 -25.40 14.95 -14.04
C ASP A 274 -24.21 14.61 -13.13
N GLY A 275 -24.45 14.31 -11.85
CA GLY A 275 -23.41 13.98 -10.88
C GLY A 275 -22.63 15.20 -10.39
N LEU A 276 -23.22 16.39 -10.47
CA LEU A 276 -22.66 17.64 -9.96
C LEU A 276 -23.31 18.02 -8.62
N THR A 277 -22.62 18.83 -7.83
CA THR A 277 -23.20 19.42 -6.62
C THR A 277 -24.40 20.29 -6.99
N ALA A 278 -25.56 20.09 -6.35
CA ALA A 278 -26.79 20.80 -6.70
C ALA A 278 -26.69 22.33 -6.56
N ASP A 279 -25.77 22.83 -5.73
CA ASP A 279 -25.50 24.27 -5.55
C ASP A 279 -24.43 24.82 -6.51
N GLY A 280 -23.84 23.98 -7.35
CA GLY A 280 -22.75 24.30 -8.28
C GLY A 280 -21.44 24.73 -7.64
N LYS A 281 -21.31 24.69 -6.30
CA LYS A 281 -20.14 25.23 -5.59
C LYS A 281 -18.98 24.25 -5.55
N GLY A 282 -19.22 22.95 -5.76
CA GLY A 282 -18.23 21.91 -5.56
C GLY A 282 -17.89 21.73 -4.09
N LEU A 283 -17.03 20.75 -3.81
CA LEU A 283 -16.64 20.35 -2.46
C LEU A 283 -15.21 20.79 -2.15
N PRO A 284 -14.97 21.28 -0.91
CA PRO A 284 -13.66 21.73 -0.51
C PRO A 284 -12.74 20.56 -0.12
N LEU A 285 -11.43 20.70 -0.35
CA LEU A 285 -10.41 19.78 0.16
C LEU A 285 -9.95 20.23 1.55
N SER A 286 -9.87 19.33 2.52
CA SER A 286 -9.31 19.64 3.85
C SER A 286 -7.78 19.52 3.84
N LEU A 287 -7.07 20.65 3.87
CA LEU A 287 -5.60 20.68 3.92
C LEU A 287 -5.07 20.29 5.31
N PHE A 288 -5.67 20.88 6.34
CA PHE A 288 -5.33 20.61 7.73
C PHE A 288 -6.55 20.87 8.59
N GLY A 289 -6.87 19.92 9.46
CA GLY A 289 -8.02 20.02 10.34
C GLY A 289 -7.87 19.10 11.54
N ILE A 290 -8.51 19.51 12.62
CA ILE A 290 -8.60 18.76 13.87
C ILE A 290 -10.01 18.18 13.92
N LEU A 291 -10.11 16.87 13.77
CA LEU A 291 -11.39 16.18 13.86
C LEU A 291 -11.96 16.29 15.27
N ASN A 292 -13.28 16.41 15.35
CA ASN A 292 -13.99 16.48 16.61
C ASN A 292 -14.10 15.08 17.25
N PRO A 293 -13.39 14.81 18.38
CA PRO A 293 -13.43 13.49 19.01
C PRO A 293 -14.81 13.17 19.60
N ALA A 294 -15.67 14.18 19.80
CA ALA A 294 -17.02 13.95 20.27
C ALA A 294 -17.92 13.35 19.17
N LYS A 295 -17.55 13.46 17.88
CA LYS A 295 -18.30 12.86 16.77
C LYS A 295 -18.02 11.35 16.73
N GLU A 296 -18.97 10.57 17.23
CA GLU A 296 -18.85 9.13 17.36
C GLU A 296 -19.56 8.41 16.22
N THR A 297 -20.66 8.99 15.71
CA THR A 297 -21.44 8.40 14.62
C THR A 297 -21.62 9.40 13.49
N PRO A 298 -21.76 8.95 12.23
CA PRO A 298 -21.94 9.85 11.10
C PRO A 298 -23.16 10.77 11.25
N GLN A 299 -24.24 10.26 11.84
CA GLN A 299 -25.53 10.95 11.99
C GLN A 299 -25.67 11.78 13.27
N ASP A 300 -24.65 11.83 14.13
CA ASP A 300 -24.74 12.72 15.30
C ASP A 300 -24.69 14.20 14.87
N ASP A 301 -25.37 15.07 15.65
CA ASP A 301 -25.48 16.51 15.40
C ASP A 301 -24.17 17.29 15.68
N LYS A 302 -23.04 16.59 15.83
CA LYS A 302 -21.74 17.20 16.13
C LYS A 302 -21.01 17.49 14.83
N GLU A 303 -20.37 18.67 14.79
CA GLU A 303 -19.52 19.06 13.67
C GLU A 303 -18.34 18.09 13.51
N ALA A 304 -17.94 17.82 12.27
CA ALA A 304 -16.84 16.92 11.95
C ALA A 304 -15.47 17.43 12.42
N PHE A 305 -15.29 18.75 12.48
CA PHE A 305 -14.02 19.40 12.78
C PHE A 305 -14.19 20.40 13.92
N LEU A 306 -13.24 20.43 14.85
CA LEU A 306 -13.06 21.56 15.77
C LEU A 306 -12.42 22.75 15.07
N PHE A 307 -11.61 22.47 14.05
CA PHE A 307 -10.92 23.44 13.23
C PHE A 307 -10.59 22.81 11.87
N ASN A 308 -10.81 23.54 10.77
CA ASN A 308 -10.50 23.04 9.43
C ASN A 308 -10.05 24.20 8.51
N VAL A 309 -8.89 24.03 7.88
CA VAL A 309 -8.41 24.86 6.78
C VAL A 309 -8.66 24.11 5.48
N SER A 310 -9.62 24.61 4.70
CA SER A 310 -10.07 23.95 3.49
C SER A 310 -9.92 24.85 2.26
N VAL A 311 -9.65 24.26 1.09
CA VAL A 311 -9.59 24.97 -0.19
C VAL A 311 -10.84 24.64 -1.01
N PRO A 312 -11.67 25.63 -1.39
CA PRO A 312 -12.89 25.40 -2.16
C PRO A 312 -12.63 24.67 -3.49
N ARG A 313 -13.57 23.81 -3.91
CA ARG A 313 -13.60 23.07 -5.18
C ARG A 313 -12.49 22.06 -5.44
N VAL A 314 -11.40 22.09 -4.67
CA VAL A 314 -10.24 21.23 -4.93
C VAL A 314 -10.61 19.75 -4.78
N LEU A 315 -11.43 19.37 -3.80
CA LEU A 315 -11.85 17.97 -3.66
C LEU A 315 -12.67 17.50 -4.86
N SER A 316 -13.57 18.34 -5.37
CA SER A 316 -14.29 18.03 -6.61
C SER A 316 -13.35 17.84 -7.79
N VAL A 317 -12.39 18.75 -8.00
CA VAL A 317 -11.41 18.63 -9.10
C VAL A 317 -10.57 17.35 -8.98
N LEU A 318 -10.10 17.00 -7.79
CA LEU A 318 -9.29 15.80 -7.59
C LEU A 318 -10.13 14.51 -7.70
N GLY A 319 -11.34 14.51 -7.15
CA GLY A 319 -12.22 13.35 -7.09
C GLY A 319 -12.94 13.04 -8.41
N THR A 320 -13.31 14.07 -9.19
CA THR A 320 -14.17 13.90 -10.38
C THR A 320 -13.61 14.55 -11.65
N ARG A 321 -12.50 15.28 -11.56
CA ARG A 321 -11.95 16.13 -12.64
C ARG A 321 -12.88 17.28 -13.07
N ASN A 322 -13.89 17.60 -12.27
CA ASN A 322 -14.81 18.70 -12.51
C ASN A 322 -14.90 19.60 -11.25
N PRO A 323 -14.71 20.94 -11.35
CA PRO A 323 -14.79 21.85 -10.20
C PRO A 323 -16.10 21.84 -9.43
N SER A 324 -17.20 21.41 -10.06
CA SER A 324 -18.53 21.29 -9.46
C SER A 324 -18.98 19.83 -9.32
N GLY A 325 -18.09 18.85 -9.54
CA GLY A 325 -18.45 17.45 -9.44
C GLY A 325 -18.75 17.01 -8.01
N TYR A 326 -19.71 16.11 -7.86
CA TYR A 326 -20.17 15.62 -6.58
C TYR A 326 -19.27 14.49 -6.06
N VAL A 327 -18.87 14.58 -4.79
CA VAL A 327 -18.17 13.51 -4.06
C VAL A 327 -19.03 13.16 -2.86
N PRO A 328 -19.55 11.93 -2.74
CA PRO A 328 -20.47 11.58 -1.67
C PRO A 328 -19.77 11.57 -0.30
N GLY A 329 -20.40 12.16 0.71
CA GLY A 329 -19.96 12.06 2.10
C GLY A 329 -20.47 10.78 2.76
N ILE A 330 -19.98 10.46 3.95
CA ILE A 330 -20.31 9.22 4.68
C ILE A 330 -21.83 9.03 4.79
N ASN A 331 -22.59 10.05 5.22
CA ASN A 331 -24.05 9.97 5.34
C ASN A 331 -24.72 9.74 3.99
N ASN A 332 -24.25 10.39 2.93
CA ASN A 332 -24.80 10.19 1.58
C ASN A 332 -24.54 8.77 1.06
N ILE A 333 -23.43 8.14 1.45
CA ILE A 333 -23.14 6.74 1.09
C ILE A 333 -24.06 5.79 1.85
N LEU A 334 -24.31 6.07 3.13
CA LEU A 334 -25.20 5.24 3.96
C LEU A 334 -26.65 5.30 3.49
N GLU A 335 -27.15 6.50 3.16
CA GLU A 335 -28.54 6.71 2.71
C GLU A 335 -28.75 6.51 1.21
N GLY A 336 -27.68 6.53 0.40
CA GLY A 336 -27.77 6.41 -1.05
C GLY A 336 -28.38 7.67 -1.72
N GLY A 337 -28.98 7.48 -2.89
CA GLY A 337 -29.66 8.54 -3.65
C GLY A 337 -28.76 9.41 -4.52
N TYR A 338 -27.43 9.26 -4.44
CA TYR A 338 -26.49 9.98 -5.29
C TYR A 338 -26.17 9.22 -6.59
N VAL A 339 -25.76 9.96 -7.62
CA VAL A 339 -25.32 9.40 -8.91
C VAL A 339 -23.90 8.86 -8.74
N LYS A 340 -23.71 7.57 -9.05
CA LYS A 340 -22.39 6.92 -9.08
C LYS A 340 -21.65 7.25 -10.38
N ALA A 341 -20.36 6.92 -10.39
CA ALA A 341 -19.48 7.04 -11.55
C ALA A 341 -20.00 6.32 -12.81
N ASP A 342 -20.76 5.24 -12.64
CA ASP A 342 -21.37 4.44 -13.70
C ASP A 342 -22.70 5.02 -14.22
N GLY A 343 -23.14 6.17 -13.70
CA GLY A 343 -24.40 6.83 -14.04
C GLY A 343 -25.62 6.27 -13.32
N THR A 344 -25.48 5.19 -12.54
CA THR A 344 -26.59 4.62 -11.77
C THR A 344 -26.74 5.29 -10.40
N THR A 345 -27.95 5.27 -9.86
CA THR A 345 -28.22 5.81 -8.52
C THR A 345 -27.77 4.81 -7.45
N ALA A 346 -27.01 5.29 -6.47
CA ALA A 346 -26.64 4.52 -5.30
C ALA A 346 -27.87 4.15 -4.47
N ILE A 347 -27.97 2.89 -4.06
CA ILE A 347 -29.03 2.44 -3.15
C ILE A 347 -28.60 2.61 -1.69
N PRO A 348 -29.53 2.75 -0.73
CA PRO A 348 -29.20 2.81 0.68
C PRO A 348 -28.52 1.51 1.17
N VAL A 349 -27.62 1.61 2.15
CA VAL A 349 -26.93 0.45 2.74
C VAL A 349 -27.90 -0.55 3.35
N ASP A 350 -28.99 -0.08 3.94
CA ASP A 350 -30.04 -0.97 4.47
C ASP A 350 -30.64 -1.88 3.38
N SER A 351 -30.77 -1.36 2.14
CA SER A 351 -31.21 -2.16 0.98
C SER A 351 -30.14 -3.16 0.54
N MET A 352 -28.85 -2.78 0.59
CA MET A 352 -27.74 -3.68 0.32
C MET A 352 -27.70 -4.84 1.32
N MET A 353 -27.88 -4.56 2.61
CA MET A 353 -27.96 -5.58 3.66
C MET A 353 -29.14 -6.55 3.45
N GLN A 354 -30.29 -6.05 3.01
CA GLN A 354 -31.44 -6.90 2.66
C GLN A 354 -31.12 -7.82 1.47
N ARG A 355 -30.48 -7.29 0.41
CA ARG A 355 -30.05 -8.09 -0.75
C ARG A 355 -29.00 -9.13 -0.37
N GLY A 356 -28.02 -8.77 0.46
CA GLY A 356 -27.04 -9.71 1.00
C GLY A 356 -27.70 -10.86 1.77
N ARG A 357 -28.68 -10.55 2.64
CA ARG A 357 -29.46 -11.59 3.35
C ARG A 357 -30.21 -12.51 2.39
N ARG A 358 -30.79 -11.97 1.31
CA ARG A 358 -31.43 -12.78 0.26
C ARG A 358 -30.45 -13.71 -0.43
N ALA A 359 -29.24 -13.25 -0.73
CA ALA A 359 -28.19 -14.09 -1.33
C ALA A 359 -27.83 -15.29 -0.45
N ILE A 360 -27.65 -15.09 0.86
CA ILE A 360 -27.35 -16.20 1.80
C ILE A 360 -28.53 -17.17 1.93
N MET A 361 -29.76 -16.66 2.01
CA MET A 361 -30.95 -17.52 2.07
C MET A 361 -31.06 -18.38 0.80
N ALA A 362 -30.90 -17.76 -0.37
CA ALA A 362 -30.89 -18.45 -1.65
C ALA A 362 -29.75 -19.48 -1.75
N LEU A 363 -28.58 -19.20 -1.17
CA LEU A 363 -27.46 -20.15 -1.11
C LEU A 363 -27.79 -21.39 -0.26
N ASN A 364 -28.47 -21.21 0.87
CA ASN A 364 -28.93 -22.32 1.70
C ASN A 364 -29.97 -23.17 0.97
N ASP A 365 -30.93 -22.51 0.31
CA ASP A 365 -32.01 -23.21 -0.42
C ASP A 365 -31.48 -23.88 -1.70
N TYR A 366 -30.49 -23.29 -2.37
CA TYR A 366 -29.72 -23.92 -3.43
C TYR A 366 -29.09 -25.24 -2.97
N SER A 367 -28.42 -25.24 -1.82
CA SER A 367 -27.78 -26.43 -1.26
C SER A 367 -28.80 -27.52 -0.95
N LYS A 368 -29.94 -27.17 -0.35
CA LYS A 368 -31.04 -28.11 -0.07
C LYS A 368 -31.66 -28.68 -1.35
N ALA A 369 -31.94 -27.85 -2.34
CA ALA A 369 -32.49 -28.28 -3.63
C ALA A 369 -31.56 -29.26 -4.33
N LYS A 370 -30.25 -28.97 -4.33
CA LYS A 370 -29.23 -29.87 -4.88
C LYS A 370 -29.15 -31.20 -4.15
N GLN A 371 -29.23 -31.19 -2.81
CA GLN A 371 -29.29 -32.42 -2.01
C GLN A 371 -30.56 -33.25 -2.27
N ALA A 372 -31.68 -32.58 -2.57
CA ALA A 372 -32.95 -33.22 -2.92
C ALA A 372 -33.02 -33.72 -4.38
N GLY A 373 -32.02 -33.41 -5.21
CA GLY A 373 -32.00 -33.74 -6.64
C GLY A 373 -32.92 -32.85 -7.50
N ASP A 374 -33.46 -31.76 -6.94
CA ASP A 374 -34.30 -30.80 -7.66
C ASP A 374 -33.42 -29.75 -8.36
N MET A 375 -33.04 -30.07 -9.59
CA MET A 375 -32.16 -29.21 -10.39
C MET A 375 -32.85 -27.93 -10.89
N GLU A 376 -34.18 -27.95 -11.04
CA GLU A 376 -34.93 -26.77 -11.47
C GLU A 376 -34.97 -25.73 -10.35
N ALA A 377 -35.33 -26.14 -9.14
CA ALA A 377 -35.29 -25.26 -7.97
C ALA A 377 -33.86 -24.76 -7.69
N ALA A 378 -32.84 -25.63 -7.84
CA ALA A 378 -31.45 -25.22 -7.71
C ALA A 378 -31.06 -24.13 -8.73
N LEU A 379 -31.47 -24.23 -10.00
CA LEU A 379 -31.20 -23.19 -11.00
C LEU A 379 -31.90 -21.87 -10.68
N GLN A 380 -33.14 -21.92 -10.17
CA GLN A 380 -33.86 -20.73 -9.73
C GLN A 380 -33.14 -20.03 -8.57
N HIS A 381 -32.74 -20.79 -7.54
CA HIS A 381 -31.99 -20.24 -6.42
C HIS A 381 -30.62 -19.69 -6.85
N LYS A 382 -29.94 -20.34 -7.81
CA LYS A 382 -28.69 -19.82 -8.38
C LYS A 382 -28.87 -18.44 -9.02
N SER A 383 -29.93 -18.24 -9.81
CA SER A 383 -30.21 -16.93 -10.40
C SER A 383 -30.43 -15.84 -9.33
N VAL A 384 -31.06 -16.18 -8.20
CA VAL A 384 -31.24 -15.25 -7.08
C VAL A 384 -29.91 -14.92 -6.41
N ILE A 385 -29.01 -15.90 -6.27
CA ILE A 385 -27.65 -15.69 -5.78
C ILE A 385 -26.93 -14.72 -6.71
N ASP A 386 -26.88 -15.00 -8.02
CA ASP A 386 -26.13 -14.21 -9.01
C ASP A 386 -26.60 -12.74 -9.04
N GLU A 387 -27.91 -12.49 -8.96
CA GLU A 387 -28.47 -11.12 -8.93
C GLU A 387 -28.07 -10.34 -7.66
N ASN A 388 -27.95 -11.02 -6.52
CA ASN A 388 -27.71 -10.38 -5.21
C ASN A 388 -26.26 -10.49 -4.74
N PHE A 389 -25.42 -11.25 -5.44
CA PHE A 389 -24.02 -11.52 -5.07
C PHE A 389 -23.15 -10.27 -4.91
N PRO A 390 -23.32 -9.18 -5.68
CA PRO A 390 -22.57 -7.94 -5.45
C PRO A 390 -22.72 -7.36 -4.03
N TYR A 391 -23.77 -7.74 -3.30
CA TYR A 391 -24.04 -7.32 -1.92
C TYR A 391 -23.85 -8.46 -0.90
N PHE A 392 -23.24 -9.58 -1.30
CA PHE A 392 -23.11 -10.78 -0.46
C PHE A 392 -22.47 -10.49 0.90
N GLY A 393 -21.40 -9.68 0.92
CA GLY A 393 -20.70 -9.33 2.15
C GLY A 393 -21.53 -8.51 3.14
N TYR A 394 -22.52 -7.75 2.65
CA TYR A 394 -23.41 -6.93 3.50
C TYR A 394 -24.33 -7.77 4.38
N SER A 395 -24.48 -9.06 4.11
CA SER A 395 -25.26 -9.98 4.94
C SER A 395 -24.71 -10.14 6.36
N TYR A 396 -23.41 -9.94 6.56
CA TYR A 396 -22.73 -10.06 7.86
C TYR A 396 -22.78 -8.75 8.66
N ILE A 397 -23.13 -7.64 8.02
CA ILE A 397 -23.20 -6.31 8.63
C ILE A 397 -24.49 -6.21 9.47
N GLN A 398 -24.36 -5.73 10.71
CA GLN A 398 -25.49 -5.61 11.64
C GLN A 398 -26.11 -4.21 11.57
N HIS A 399 -25.26 -3.18 11.59
CA HIS A 399 -25.66 -1.79 11.48
C HIS A 399 -24.97 -1.13 10.29
N LYS A 400 -25.68 -0.25 9.57
CA LYS A 400 -25.11 0.49 8.43
C LYS A 400 -23.85 1.28 8.80
N ASN A 401 -23.72 1.73 10.04
CA ASN A 401 -22.51 2.45 10.49
C ASN A 401 -21.27 1.55 10.59
N ASP A 402 -21.43 0.23 10.63
CA ASP A 402 -20.29 -0.71 10.73
C ASP A 402 -19.45 -0.72 9.44
N ILE A 403 -19.99 -0.23 8.31
CA ILE A 403 -19.24 -0.12 7.04
C ILE A 403 -18.32 1.11 6.98
N VAL A 404 -18.38 1.99 7.98
CA VAL A 404 -17.56 3.21 8.02
C VAL A 404 -16.18 2.87 8.60
N PRO A 405 -15.08 3.05 7.83
CA PRO A 405 -13.74 2.81 8.36
C PRO A 405 -13.37 3.85 9.43
N PRO A 406 -12.32 3.60 10.24
CA PRO A 406 -11.84 4.56 11.24
C PRO A 406 -11.43 5.92 10.63
N VAL A 407 -12.38 6.87 10.60
CA VAL A 407 -12.23 8.18 9.92
C VAL A 407 -10.99 8.92 10.40
N GLY A 408 -10.78 9.02 11.72
CA GLY A 408 -9.63 9.73 12.27
C GLY A 408 -8.29 9.17 11.81
N LEU A 409 -8.12 7.85 11.90
CA LEU A 409 -6.88 7.20 11.51
C LEU A 409 -6.61 7.39 10.01
N THR A 410 -7.61 7.15 9.15
CA THR A 410 -7.49 7.34 7.70
C THR A 410 -7.21 8.81 7.35
N TYR A 411 -7.92 9.74 7.98
CA TYR A 411 -7.77 11.17 7.77
C TYR A 411 -6.34 11.64 8.09
N TYR A 412 -5.83 11.38 9.31
CA TYR A 412 -4.52 11.90 9.70
C TYR A 412 -3.38 11.22 8.94
N SER A 413 -3.48 9.91 8.67
CA SER A 413 -2.49 9.21 7.85
C SER A 413 -2.43 9.77 6.43
N PHE A 414 -3.56 10.15 5.82
CA PHE A 414 -3.55 10.78 4.50
C PHE A 414 -2.81 12.13 4.49
N ARG A 415 -3.01 12.99 5.50
CA ARG A 415 -2.29 14.29 5.59
C ARG A 415 -0.80 14.09 5.81
N ILE A 416 -0.43 13.17 6.70
CA ILE A 416 0.97 12.86 6.98
C ILE A 416 1.66 12.38 5.69
N MET A 417 1.03 11.45 4.97
CA MET A 417 1.55 10.93 3.71
C MET A 417 1.73 12.04 2.67
N VAL A 418 0.69 12.83 2.38
CA VAL A 418 0.74 13.89 1.37
C VAL A 418 1.72 14.99 1.77
N GLY A 419 1.67 15.46 3.02
CA GLY A 419 2.55 16.51 3.52
C GLY A 419 4.03 16.14 3.45
N LEU A 420 4.38 14.91 3.84
CA LEU A 420 5.75 14.41 3.73
C LEU A 420 6.15 14.15 2.27
N GLY A 421 5.24 13.67 1.42
CA GLY A 421 5.47 13.55 -0.02
C GLY A 421 5.88 14.87 -0.67
N MET A 422 5.16 15.95 -0.35
CA MET A 422 5.48 17.31 -0.83
C MET A 422 6.82 17.81 -0.27
N LEU A 423 7.13 17.50 1.00
CA LEU A 423 8.43 17.80 1.59
C LEU A 423 9.58 17.10 0.84
N PHE A 424 9.41 15.85 0.41
CA PHE A 424 10.45 15.12 -0.30
C PHE A 424 10.72 15.69 -1.69
N ILE A 425 9.69 16.16 -2.40
CA ILE A 425 9.87 16.88 -3.68
C ILE A 425 10.77 18.11 -3.45
N LEU A 426 10.48 18.92 -2.43
CA LEU A 426 11.29 20.08 -2.09
C LEU A 426 12.71 19.70 -1.68
N LEU A 427 12.87 18.64 -0.86
CA LEU A 427 14.16 18.12 -0.44
C LEU A 427 15.06 17.77 -1.63
N PHE A 428 14.53 17.01 -2.61
CA PHE A 428 15.30 16.61 -3.77
C PHE A 428 15.53 17.73 -4.77
N LEU A 429 14.56 18.62 -4.96
CA LEU A 429 14.74 19.83 -5.76
C LEU A 429 15.90 20.67 -5.21
N MET A 430 15.91 20.91 -3.90
CA MET A 430 16.99 21.64 -3.25
C MET A 430 18.33 20.88 -3.32
N ALA A 431 18.34 19.57 -3.06
CA ALA A 431 19.56 18.75 -3.19
C ALA A 431 20.14 18.85 -4.60
N TRP A 432 19.29 18.77 -5.62
CA TRP A 432 19.69 18.80 -7.03
C TRP A 432 20.27 20.16 -7.39
N LEU A 433 19.57 21.26 -7.09
CA LEU A 433 20.03 22.62 -7.36
C LEU A 433 21.34 22.95 -6.63
N LEU A 434 21.49 22.50 -5.38
CA LEU A 434 22.71 22.74 -4.60
C LEU A 434 23.89 21.85 -5.04
N SER A 435 23.62 20.69 -5.65
CA SER A 435 24.66 19.78 -6.16
C SER A 435 25.54 20.40 -7.25
N PHE A 436 25.06 21.45 -7.94
CA PHE A 436 25.83 22.23 -8.91
C PHE A 436 26.90 23.13 -8.26
N LYS A 437 26.83 23.38 -6.94
CA LYS A 437 27.79 24.19 -6.18
C LYS A 437 28.38 23.36 -5.02
N PRO A 438 29.18 22.31 -5.31
CA PRO A 438 29.56 21.29 -4.34
C PRO A 438 30.33 21.83 -3.13
N GLU A 439 31.20 22.83 -3.32
CA GLU A 439 31.95 23.42 -2.21
C GLU A 439 31.04 24.10 -1.19
N LYS A 440 30.11 24.94 -1.67
CA LYS A 440 29.14 25.62 -0.81
C LYS A 440 28.20 24.60 -0.17
N PHE A 441 27.70 23.65 -0.97
CA PHE A 441 26.76 22.64 -0.51
C PHE A 441 27.33 21.77 0.60
N SER A 442 28.59 21.32 0.48
CA SER A 442 29.26 20.52 1.52
C SER A 442 29.36 21.20 2.89
N LYS A 443 29.26 22.54 2.94
CA LYS A 443 29.31 23.33 4.18
C LYS A 443 27.92 23.61 4.76
N MET A 444 26.83 23.29 4.05
CA MET A 444 25.46 23.56 4.47
C MET A 444 24.94 22.53 5.49
N ARG A 445 25.46 22.61 6.71
CA ARG A 445 25.11 21.67 7.79
C ARG A 445 23.61 21.50 8.03
N TRP A 446 22.85 22.60 7.98
CA TRP A 446 21.40 22.57 8.20
C TRP A 446 20.69 21.65 7.19
N PHE A 447 21.11 21.67 5.92
CA PHE A 447 20.51 20.86 4.88
C PHE A 447 20.78 19.37 5.11
N HIS A 448 22.02 19.03 5.47
CA HIS A 448 22.39 17.64 5.75
C HIS A 448 21.69 17.10 6.99
N MET A 449 21.44 17.95 8.00
CA MET A 449 20.60 17.58 9.14
C MET A 449 19.15 17.29 8.72
N ILE A 450 18.56 18.13 7.86
CA ILE A 450 17.22 17.89 7.31
C ILE A 450 17.19 16.57 6.55
N ALA A 451 18.16 16.30 5.68
CA ALA A 451 18.23 15.04 4.94
C ALA A 451 18.25 13.80 5.86
N ILE A 452 18.96 13.87 6.99
CA ILE A 452 18.99 12.80 7.99
C ILE A 452 17.65 12.65 8.71
N VAL A 453 17.03 13.77 9.11
CA VAL A 453 15.70 13.75 9.76
C VAL A 453 14.63 13.23 8.80
N CYS A 454 14.75 13.50 7.51
CA CYS A 454 13.84 12.97 6.50
C CYS A 454 13.93 11.44 6.33
N MET A 455 15.02 10.80 6.76
CA MET A 455 15.15 9.33 6.67
C MET A 455 13.98 8.63 7.39
N PRO A 456 13.78 8.75 8.73
CA PRO A 456 12.65 8.12 9.41
C PRO A 456 11.30 8.62 8.90
N LEU A 457 11.20 9.90 8.49
CA LEU A 457 9.96 10.45 7.94
C LEU A 457 9.52 9.76 6.64
N ALA A 458 10.46 9.28 5.81
CA ALA A 458 10.11 8.54 4.60
C ALA A 458 9.36 7.23 4.92
N TRP A 459 9.79 6.50 5.96
CA TRP A 459 9.05 5.35 6.45
C TRP A 459 7.71 5.75 7.06
N VAL A 460 7.63 6.84 7.82
CA VAL A 460 6.35 7.33 8.37
C VAL A 460 5.35 7.65 7.24
N ALA A 461 5.78 8.32 6.18
CA ALA A 461 4.95 8.60 5.02
C ALA A 461 4.48 7.31 4.33
N SER A 462 5.41 6.35 4.12
CA SER A 462 5.11 5.08 3.46
C SER A 462 4.14 4.21 4.28
N GLN A 463 4.34 4.09 5.59
CA GLN A 463 3.42 3.38 6.49
C GLN A 463 2.05 4.06 6.55
N SER A 464 2.02 5.39 6.58
CA SER A 464 0.76 6.16 6.54
C SER A 464 -0.02 5.87 5.25
N GLY A 465 0.66 5.72 4.10
CA GLY A 465 0.00 5.34 2.85
C GLY A 465 -0.65 3.96 2.90
N TRP A 466 0.00 2.96 3.51
CA TRP A 466 -0.60 1.64 3.72
C TRP A 466 -1.76 1.67 4.70
N ILE A 467 -1.68 2.48 5.76
CA ILE A 467 -2.82 2.70 6.67
C ILE A 467 -4.01 3.25 5.88
N VAL A 468 -3.82 4.28 5.06
CA VAL A 468 -4.90 4.83 4.22
C VAL A 468 -5.50 3.76 3.30
N ALA A 469 -4.67 2.97 2.64
CA ALA A 469 -5.11 1.97 1.70
C ALA A 469 -5.85 0.79 2.36
N GLU A 470 -5.36 0.28 3.48
CA GLU A 470 -5.84 -0.97 4.08
C GLU A 470 -6.80 -0.74 5.25
N VAL A 471 -6.55 0.25 6.11
CA VAL A 471 -7.51 0.64 7.15
C VAL A 471 -8.72 1.33 6.52
N GLY A 472 -8.51 2.12 5.46
CA GLY A 472 -9.62 2.70 4.71
C GLY A 472 -10.51 1.67 3.98
N ARG A 473 -10.09 0.40 3.87
CA ARG A 473 -10.93 -0.69 3.33
C ARG A 473 -11.80 -1.34 4.42
N GLN A 474 -11.53 -1.09 5.70
CA GLN A 474 -12.34 -1.66 6.78
C GLN A 474 -13.81 -1.27 6.62
N PRO A 475 -14.75 -2.18 6.92
CA PRO A 475 -14.59 -3.49 7.58
C PRO A 475 -14.30 -4.66 6.63
N TRP A 476 -13.91 -4.39 5.39
CA TRP A 476 -13.77 -5.40 4.34
C TRP A 476 -12.35 -6.00 4.28
N THR A 477 -12.27 -7.32 4.25
CA THR A 477 -11.07 -8.02 3.77
C THR A 477 -11.02 -7.94 2.25
N ILE A 478 -12.16 -8.21 1.60
CA ILE A 478 -12.38 -8.02 0.16
C ILE A 478 -13.57 -7.08 0.04
N GLN A 479 -13.35 -5.94 -0.63
CA GLN A 479 -14.33 -4.87 -0.76
C GLN A 479 -15.72 -5.42 -1.16
N ASP A 480 -16.75 -5.08 -0.38
CA ASP A 480 -18.17 -5.46 -0.55
C ASP A 480 -18.52 -6.96 -0.50
N LEU A 481 -17.52 -7.86 -0.53
CA LEU A 481 -17.73 -9.31 -0.66
C LEU A 481 -17.45 -10.09 0.62
N LEU A 482 -16.34 -9.79 1.31
CA LEU A 482 -15.90 -10.56 2.47
C LEU A 482 -15.46 -9.62 3.60
N PRO A 483 -16.27 -9.47 4.66
CA PRO A 483 -15.90 -8.70 5.83
C PRO A 483 -14.90 -9.46 6.72
N VAL A 484 -14.14 -8.70 7.50
CA VAL A 484 -13.01 -9.22 8.29
C VAL A 484 -13.43 -10.28 9.31
N GLN A 485 -14.64 -10.17 9.87
CA GLN A 485 -15.19 -11.13 10.84
C GLN A 485 -15.50 -12.49 10.19
N ALA A 486 -15.85 -12.51 8.90
CA ALA A 486 -16.11 -13.74 8.15
C ALA A 486 -14.84 -14.38 7.59
N ALA A 487 -13.77 -13.59 7.40
CA ALA A 487 -12.51 -14.01 6.80
C ALA A 487 -11.57 -14.80 7.74
N VAL A 488 -11.70 -14.62 9.06
CA VAL A 488 -10.77 -15.17 10.06
C VAL A 488 -10.88 -16.69 10.20
N SER A 489 -9.75 -17.34 10.48
CA SER A 489 -9.71 -18.77 10.82
C SER A 489 -10.47 -19.09 12.10
N LYS A 490 -11.00 -20.31 12.22
CA LYS A 490 -11.62 -20.81 13.45
C LYS A 490 -10.54 -21.25 14.45
N LEU A 491 -9.94 -20.29 15.15
CA LEU A 491 -8.89 -20.51 16.16
C LEU A 491 -9.33 -20.05 17.55
N GLU A 492 -8.61 -20.49 18.57
CA GLU A 492 -8.73 -19.89 19.90
C GLU A 492 -7.96 -18.56 19.94
N ALA A 493 -8.59 -17.49 20.45
CA ALA A 493 -7.95 -16.18 20.55
C ALA A 493 -6.63 -16.22 21.35
N GLY A 494 -6.54 -17.07 22.38
CA GLY A 494 -5.32 -17.26 23.18
C GLY A 494 -4.10 -17.67 22.35
N SER A 495 -4.29 -18.56 21.37
CA SER A 495 -3.22 -19.01 20.47
C SER A 495 -2.68 -17.85 19.62
N VAL A 496 -3.57 -17.01 19.08
CA VAL A 496 -3.19 -15.84 18.26
C VAL A 496 -2.48 -14.78 19.10
N ILE A 497 -2.89 -14.58 20.35
CA ILE A 497 -2.21 -13.67 21.28
C ILE A 497 -0.77 -14.13 21.55
N ILE A 498 -0.58 -15.43 21.80
CA ILE A 498 0.76 -16.00 22.05
C ILE A 498 1.64 -15.81 20.82
N THR A 499 1.16 -16.16 19.62
CA THR A 499 1.93 -15.99 18.38
C THR A 499 2.23 -14.52 18.07
N PHE A 500 1.30 -13.61 18.35
CA PHE A 500 1.52 -12.18 18.24
C PHE A 500 2.73 -11.73 19.06
N PHE A 501 2.83 -12.11 20.34
CA PHE A 501 3.96 -11.70 21.18
C PHE A 501 5.27 -12.37 20.77
N ILE A 502 5.24 -13.62 20.28
CA ILE A 502 6.41 -14.29 19.70
C ILE A 502 6.93 -13.48 18.50
N PHE A 503 6.04 -13.10 17.56
CA PHE A 503 6.42 -12.32 16.40
C PHE A 503 6.89 -10.91 16.76
N LEU A 504 6.23 -10.26 17.73
CA LEU A 504 6.66 -8.94 18.22
C LEU A 504 8.08 -8.95 18.75
N VAL A 505 8.43 -9.94 19.60
CA VAL A 505 9.78 -10.07 20.16
C VAL A 505 10.78 -10.40 19.07
N LEU A 506 10.47 -11.37 18.20
CA LEU A 506 11.34 -11.80 17.11
C LEU A 506 11.64 -10.64 16.15
N PHE A 507 10.62 -9.96 15.64
CA PHE A 507 10.78 -8.86 14.70
C PHE A 507 11.47 -7.65 15.32
N SER A 508 11.20 -7.34 16.59
CA SER A 508 11.94 -6.31 17.32
C SER A 508 13.42 -6.65 17.43
N ALA A 509 13.76 -7.90 17.75
CA ALA A 509 15.15 -8.34 17.84
C ALA A 509 15.87 -8.26 16.47
N LEU A 510 15.19 -8.71 15.40
CA LEU A 510 15.71 -8.62 14.03
C LEU A 510 15.93 -7.17 13.59
N LEU A 511 14.98 -6.27 13.87
CA LEU A 511 15.10 -4.85 13.56
C LEU A 511 16.26 -4.20 14.31
N VAL A 512 16.43 -4.49 15.61
CA VAL A 512 17.57 -3.98 16.39
C VAL A 512 18.90 -4.51 15.85
N ALA A 513 18.97 -5.78 15.47
CA ALA A 513 20.17 -6.36 14.87
C ALA A 513 20.50 -5.69 13.52
N GLU A 514 19.50 -5.52 12.66
CA GLU A 514 19.62 -4.85 11.36
C GLU A 514 20.14 -3.42 11.52
N LEU A 515 19.49 -2.59 12.35
CA LEU A 515 19.87 -1.19 12.54
C LEU A 515 21.30 -1.06 13.06
N ASN A 516 21.73 -1.98 13.92
CA ASN A 516 23.10 -2.03 14.41
C ASN A 516 24.10 -2.39 13.30
N ILE A 517 23.79 -3.36 12.45
CA ILE A 517 24.65 -3.79 11.34
C ILE A 517 24.70 -2.68 10.27
N MET A 518 23.55 -2.11 9.91
CA MET A 518 23.40 -1.00 8.97
C MET A 518 24.20 0.22 9.45
N ARG A 519 24.07 0.62 10.72
CA ARG A 519 24.85 1.71 11.32
C ARG A 519 26.35 1.42 11.27
N LYS A 520 26.79 0.19 11.58
CA LYS A 520 28.21 -0.19 11.50
C LYS A 520 28.73 -0.11 10.05
N ALA A 521 27.95 -0.55 9.08
CA ALA A 521 28.30 -0.45 7.66
C ALA A 521 28.41 1.01 7.19
N ILE A 522 27.44 1.87 7.53
CA ILE A 522 27.48 3.32 7.25
C ILE A 522 28.60 4.02 8.02
N LYS A 523 28.96 3.55 9.22
CA LYS A 523 30.11 4.10 9.94
C LYS A 523 31.42 3.82 9.21
N LYS A 524 31.61 2.58 8.74
CA LYS A 524 32.81 2.14 8.00
C LYS A 524 32.96 2.90 6.67
N GLY A 525 31.85 3.10 5.96
CA GLY A 525 31.82 3.76 4.65
C GLY A 525 32.33 2.89 3.50
N PRO A 526 32.38 3.44 2.27
CA PRO A 526 33.00 2.77 1.13
C PRO A 526 34.48 2.51 1.38
N GLU A 527 35.01 1.45 0.76
CA GLU A 527 36.43 1.10 0.84
C GLU A 527 37.28 2.21 0.19
N THR A 528 38.42 2.51 0.82
CA THR A 528 39.31 3.64 0.43
C THR A 528 40.38 3.25 -0.57
N GLU A 529 40.70 1.95 -0.66
CA GLU A 529 41.65 1.37 -1.63
C GLU A 529 40.96 0.27 -2.42
#